data_AF-A0A447N9I2-F1
#
_entry.id   AF-A0A447N9I2-F1
#
_cell.length_a   1.000
_cell.length_b   1.000
_cell.length_c   1.000
_cell.angle_alpha   90.00
_cell.angle_beta   90.00
_cell.angle_gamma   90.00
#
_symmetry.space_group_name_H-M   'P 1'
#
loop_
_entity.id
_entity.type
_entity.pdbx_description
1 polymer ?
#
loop_
_entity_poly.entity_id
_entity_poly.type
_entity_poly.pdbx_seq_one_letter_code
_entity_poly.pdbx_strand_id
1 'polypeptide(L)' 'MVLGNRRKTLKAVDGVTLRLYEGETLGVVGESGCGKSTFARAIIGLVKADRR' A
#
# COMPACT_ATOMS: atom_id res chain seq x y z
N MET A 1 -35.41 -5.01 -0.62
CA MET A 1 -34.47 -4.95 -1.76
C MET A 1 -33.18 -4.33 -1.27
N VAL A 2 -32.14 -5.12 -1.00
CA VAL A 2 -30.83 -4.61 -0.56
C VAL A 2 -29.96 -4.40 -1.79
N LEU A 3 -29.55 -3.16 -2.07
CA LEU A 3 -28.60 -2.84 -3.12
C LEU A 3 -27.21 -3.27 -2.65
N GLY A 4 -26.73 -4.40 -3.18
CA GLY A 4 -25.37 -4.89 -2.92
C GLY A 4 -24.33 -3.85 -3.35
N ASN A 5 -23.61 -3.29 -2.38
CA ASN A 5 -22.55 -2.33 -2.63
C ASN A 5 -21.39 -3.04 -3.34
N ARG A 6 -21.29 -2.92 -4.66
CA ARG A 6 -20.14 -3.42 -5.42
C ARG A 6 -18.92 -2.57 -5.05
N ARG A 7 -18.17 -3.01 -4.04
CA ARG A 7 -16.88 -2.40 -3.67
C ARG A 7 -15.96 -2.48 -4.87
N LYS A 8 -15.78 -1.35 -5.56
CA LYS A 8 -14.75 -1.19 -6.58
C LYS A 8 -13.40 -1.32 -5.86
N THR A 9 -12.59 -2.29 -6.23
CA THR A 9 -11.27 -2.50 -5.63
C THR A 9 -10.34 -1.40 -6.11
N LEU A 10 -9.97 -0.47 -5.24
CA LEU A 10 -8.99 0.57 -5.53
C LEU A 10 -7.59 0.03 -5.22
N LYS A 11 -6.65 0.17 -6.15
CA LYS A 11 -5.22 -0.06 -5.90
C LYS A 11 -4.64 1.19 -5.22
N ALA A 12 -4.59 1.17 -3.89
CA ALA A 12 -4.06 2.29 -3.11
C ALA A 12 -2.55 2.49 -3.29
N VAL A 13 -1.82 1.40 -3.53
CA VAL A 13 -0.39 1.39 -3.85
C VAL A 13 -0.25 0.76 -5.22
N ASP A 14 0.14 1.54 -6.23
CA ASP A 14 0.21 1.09 -7.61
C ASP A 14 1.56 1.45 -8.25
N GLY A 15 2.21 0.47 -8.88
CA GLY A 15 3.44 0.69 -9.64
C GLY A 15 4.67 1.22 -8.87
N VAL A 16 4.72 1.11 -7.53
CA VAL A 16 5.81 1.69 -6.74
C VAL A 16 7.06 0.82 -6.80
N THR A 17 8.19 1.42 -7.25
CA THR A 17 9.52 0.81 -7.21
C THR A 17 10.45 1.70 -6.40
N LEU A 18 11.14 1.14 -5.41
CA LEU A 18 12.18 1.83 -4.65
C LEU A 18 13.34 0.89 -4.35
N ARG A 19 14.49 1.47 -4.00
CA ARG A 19 15.64 0.77 -3.44
C ARG A 19 15.93 1.42 -2.09
N LEU A 20 16.24 0.61 -1.09
CA LEU A 20 16.63 1.06 0.23
C LEU A 20 17.96 0.40 0.57
N TYR A 21 18.97 1.20 0.88
CA TYR A 21 20.29 0.71 1.28
C TYR A 21 20.44 0.70 2.80
N GLU A 22 21.49 0.02 3.27
CA GLU A 22 21.80 -0.03 4.69
C GLU A 22 22.06 1.37 5.26
N GLY A 23 21.48 1.67 6.43
CA GLY A 23 21.59 2.98 7.07
C GLY A 23 20.67 4.06 6.52
N GLU A 24 19.90 3.81 5.47
CA GLU A 24 18.92 4.77 4.95
C GLU A 24 17.61 4.75 5.74
N THR A 25 16.96 5.92 5.80
CA THR A 25 15.63 6.07 6.42
C THR A 25 14.61 6.46 5.35
N LEU A 26 13.52 5.68 5.24
CA LEU A 26 12.40 5.97 4.34
C LEU A 26 11.26 6.66 5.08
N GLY A 27 10.94 7.90 4.68
CA GLY A 27 9.72 8.60 5.10
C GLY A 27 8.58 8.39 4.11
N VAL A 28 7.40 7.97 4.58
CA VAL A 28 6.19 7.80 3.75
C VAL A 28 5.09 8.74 4.25
N VAL A 29 4.69 9.72 3.43
CA VAL A 29 3.71 10.77 3.79
C VAL A 29 2.53 10.81 2.83
N GLY A 30 1.41 11.40 3.26
CA GLY A 30 0.17 11.50 2.47
C GLY A 30 -1.10 11.40 3.31
N GLU A 31 -2.25 11.65 2.69
CA GLU A 31 -3.58 11.68 3.34
C GLU A 31 -3.98 10.36 4.03
N SER A 32 -4.82 10.43 5.04
CA SER A 32 -5.33 9.22 5.71
C SER A 32 -6.05 8.32 4.70
N GLY A 33 -5.74 7.02 4.71
CA GLY A 33 -6.35 6.04 3.79
C GLY A 33 -5.67 5.85 2.44
N CYS A 34 -4.63 6.62 2.08
CA CYS A 34 -3.94 6.45 0.79
C CYS A 34 -3.02 5.21 0.68
N GLY A 35 -2.93 4.37 1.72
CA GLY A 35 -2.17 3.11 1.66
C GLY A 35 -0.78 3.11 2.29
N LYS A 36 -0.34 4.21 2.94
CA LYS A 36 1.00 4.32 3.59
C LYS A 36 1.33 3.16 4.52
N SER A 37 0.46 2.85 5.48
CA SER A 37 0.71 1.77 6.45
C SER A 37 0.71 0.39 5.78
N THR A 38 -0.10 0.20 4.74
CA THR A 38 -0.10 -1.03 3.93
C THR A 38 1.23 -1.18 3.18
N PHE A 39 1.71 -0.09 2.57
CA PHE A 39 3.00 -0.05 1.89
C PHE A 39 4.17 -0.31 2.84
N ALA A 40 4.22 0.39 3.99
CA ALA A 40 5.26 0.20 5.00
C ALA A 40 5.30 -1.26 5.50
N ARG A 41 4.14 -1.86 5.77
CA ARG A 41 4.02 -3.28 6.15
C ARG A 41 4.49 -4.23 5.04
N ALA A 42 4.26 -3.90 3.78
CA ALA A 42 4.74 -4.71 2.65
C ALA A 42 6.27 -4.67 2.54
N ILE A 43 6.89 -3.51 2.78
CA ILE A 43 8.37 -3.36 2.76
C ILE A 43 9.02 -4.22 3.84
N ILE A 44 8.47 -4.25 5.06
CA ILE A 44 9.01 -5.04 6.18
C ILE A 44 8.53 -6.51 6.18
N GLY A 45 7.86 -6.97 5.11
CA GLY A 45 7.44 -8.35 4.94
C GLY A 45 6.22 -8.81 5.77
N LEU A 46 5.48 -7.89 6.39
CA LEU A 46 4.27 -8.21 7.17
C LEU A 46 3.02 -8.46 6.31
N VAL A 47 3.00 -7.91 5.08
CA VAL A 47 1.89 -8.10 4.14
C VAL A 47 2.48 -8.46 2.78
N LYS A 48 1.91 -9.46 2.11
CA LYS A 48 2.32 -9.84 0.76
C LYS A 48 1.85 -8.80 -0.26
N ALA A 49 2.77 -8.25 -1.05
CA ALA A 49 2.41 -7.46 -2.22
C ALA A 49 1.79 -8.41 -3.28
N ASP A 50 0.55 -8.12 -3.67
CA ASP A 50 -0.13 -8.82 -4.76
C ASP A 50 -0.03 -8.00 -6.05
N ARG A 51 0.06 -8.69 -7.19
CA ARG A 51 0.27 -8.10 -8.52
C ARG A 51 -0.98 -8.13 -9.41
N ARG A 52 -2.12 -8.58 -8.88
CA ARG A 52 -3.43 -8.56 -9.54
C ARG A 52 -3.79 -7.16 -10.02
#